data_AF-A0A956DZ30-F1
#
_entry.id   AF-A0A956DZ30-F1
#
_cell.length_a   1.000
_cell.length_b   1.000
_cell.length_c   1.000
_cell.angle_alpha   90.00
_cell.angle_beta   90.00
_cell.angle_gamma   90.00
#
_symmetry.space_group_name_H-M   'P 1'
#
loop_
_entity.id
_entity.type
_entity.pdbx_description
1 polymer ?
#
loop_
_entity_poly.entity_id
_entity_poly.type
_entity_poly.pdbx_seq_one_letter_code
_entity_poly.pdbx_strand_id
1 'polypeptide(L)'
;MSSLERSQLPQVPPPSAADLARLRHKYERLGELRAAVGQHSAEQVRTPLRELAKEFPGSLREIDVLSSERIQERVTALESGSEPPEWAEVIHGYHVLMRVSLWLKTQLSSREDAPRLAEEVEHRFQVICAPEWIGRVAKPPRGRLNDLVFEALTAQFGRSAADLRALIFPRGNTEPLLGDGAD
;
A
#
# COMPACT_ATOMS: atom_id res chain seq x y z
N MET A 1 -2.04 6.30 -23.09
CA MET A 1 -0.69 6.62 -22.60
C MET A 1 0.34 6.21 -23.63
N SER A 2 1.10 7.18 -24.12
CA SER A 2 2.26 6.99 -24.99
C SER A 2 3.39 6.25 -24.27
N SER A 3 4.37 5.70 -25.01
CA SER A 3 5.54 5.03 -24.42
C SER A 3 6.39 5.96 -23.55
N LEU A 4 6.44 7.26 -23.90
CA LEU A 4 7.17 8.31 -23.17
C LEU A 4 6.49 8.66 -21.84
N GLU A 5 5.17 8.60 -21.76
CA GLU A 5 4.44 8.82 -20.51
C GLU A 5 4.63 7.66 -19.52
N ARG A 6 4.83 6.44 -20.01
CA ARG A 6 5.09 5.28 -19.12
C ARG A 6 6.49 5.32 -18.52
N SER A 7 7.49 5.82 -19.25
CA SER A 7 8.86 5.94 -18.71
C SER A 7 8.98 6.96 -17.57
N GLN A 8 7.98 7.82 -17.38
CA GLN A 8 7.95 8.82 -16.31
C GLN A 8 7.30 8.31 -15.01
N LEU A 9 6.67 7.13 -15.04
CA LEU A 9 6.03 6.55 -13.87
C LEU A 9 7.01 5.65 -13.10
N PRO A 10 6.89 5.59 -11.77
CA PRO A 10 7.76 4.75 -10.97
C PRO A 10 7.53 3.28 -11.30
N GLN A 11 8.63 2.53 -11.38
CA GLN A 11 8.59 1.08 -11.60
C GLN A 11 8.90 0.39 -10.28
N VAL A 12 7.94 -0.40 -9.78
CA VAL A 12 8.16 -1.24 -8.59
C VAL A 12 8.58 -2.64 -9.05
N PRO A 13 9.67 -3.20 -8.53
CA PRO A 13 10.03 -4.59 -8.81
C PRO A 13 8.93 -5.56 -8.32
N PRO A 14 8.84 -6.77 -8.87
CA PRO A 14 7.99 -7.80 -8.31
C PRO A 14 8.42 -8.13 -6.86
N PRO A 15 7.49 -8.57 -5.99
CA PRO A 15 7.80 -8.85 -4.60
C PRO A 15 8.84 -9.98 -4.49
N SER A 16 9.88 -9.76 -3.67
CA SER A 16 10.81 -10.83 -3.31
C SER A 16 10.18 -11.82 -2.32
N ALA A 17 10.82 -12.97 -2.09
CA ALA A 17 10.39 -13.89 -1.03
C ALA A 17 10.33 -13.23 0.36
N ALA A 18 11.23 -12.29 0.64
CA ALA A 18 11.22 -11.51 1.88
C ALA A 18 10.01 -10.55 1.94
N ASP A 19 9.62 -9.95 0.81
CA ASP A 19 8.42 -9.10 0.75
C ASP A 19 7.15 -9.90 0.95
N LEU A 20 7.06 -11.11 0.37
CA LEU A 20 5.93 -12.01 0.58
C LEU A 20 5.84 -12.48 2.03
N ALA A 21 6.97 -12.80 2.67
CA ALA A 21 7.02 -13.12 4.09
C ALA A 21 6.55 -11.94 4.97
N ARG A 22 6.93 -10.70 4.62
CA ARG A 22 6.46 -9.48 5.30
C ARG A 22 4.96 -9.24 5.08
N LEU A 23 4.45 -9.47 3.87
CA LEU A 23 3.00 -9.41 3.61
C LEU A 23 2.25 -10.46 4.41
N ARG A 24 2.78 -11.68 4.54
CA ARG A 24 2.16 -12.73 5.37
C ARG A 24 2.08 -12.28 6.82
N HIS A 25 3.20 -11.79 7.36
CA HIS A 25 3.25 -11.26 8.73
C HIS A 25 2.21 -10.15 8.95
N LYS A 26 2.06 -9.23 7.99
CA LYS A 26 1.00 -8.21 8.04
C LYS A 26 -0.39 -8.84 8.19
N TYR A 27 -0.74 -9.85 7.38
CA TYR A 27 -2.08 -10.46 7.43
C TYR A 27 -2.29 -11.28 8.69
N GLU A 28 -1.28 -11.99 9.20
CA GLU A 28 -1.33 -12.65 10.51
C GLU A 28 -1.68 -11.64 11.61
N ARG A 29 -0.95 -10.50 11.65
CA ARG A 29 -1.22 -9.42 12.61
C ARG A 29 -2.60 -8.78 12.44
N LEU A 30 -3.09 -8.62 11.21
CA LEU A 30 -4.46 -8.15 10.97
C LEU A 30 -5.51 -9.13 11.50
N GLY A 31 -5.29 -10.43 11.33
CA GLY A 31 -6.17 -11.49 11.86
C GLY A 31 -6.23 -11.47 13.38
N GLU A 32 -5.07 -11.37 14.04
CA GLU A 32 -4.97 -11.24 15.49
C GLU A 32 -5.69 -9.98 16.02
N LEU A 33 -5.46 -8.83 15.39
CA LEU A 33 -6.11 -7.57 15.78
C LEU A 33 -7.62 -7.62 15.57
N ARG A 34 -8.09 -8.30 14.52
CA ARG A 34 -9.53 -8.48 14.28
C ARG A 34 -10.16 -9.43 15.30
N ALA A 35 -9.48 -10.50 15.70
CA ALA A 35 -9.95 -11.42 16.72
C ALA A 35 -9.97 -10.80 18.13
N ALA A 36 -9.09 -9.82 18.38
CA ALA A 36 -9.03 -9.06 19.63
C ALA A 36 -10.22 -8.10 19.83
N VAL A 37 -10.99 -7.81 18.78
CA VAL A 37 -12.18 -6.94 18.86
C VAL A 37 -13.24 -7.60 19.74
N GLY A 38 -13.76 -6.85 20.71
CA GLY A 38 -14.72 -7.34 21.71
C GLY A 38 -14.08 -8.01 22.92
N GLN A 39 -12.80 -8.36 22.86
CA GLN A 39 -12.01 -8.86 24.00
C GLN A 39 -11.13 -7.76 24.63
N HIS A 40 -10.75 -6.78 23.82
CA HIS A 40 -9.91 -5.66 24.21
C HIS A 40 -10.61 -4.32 24.00
N SER A 41 -10.12 -3.28 24.70
CA SER A 41 -10.60 -1.92 24.48
C SER A 41 -10.24 -1.44 23.07
N ALA A 42 -11.03 -0.50 22.54
CA ALA A 42 -10.77 0.07 21.22
C ALA A 42 -9.33 0.64 21.11
N GLU A 43 -8.80 1.27 22.17
CA GLU A 43 -7.45 1.83 22.13
C GLU A 43 -6.36 0.76 22.09
N GLN A 44 -6.57 -0.37 22.79
CA GLN A 44 -5.66 -1.52 22.77
C GLN A 44 -5.55 -2.15 21.37
N VAL A 45 -6.59 -2.04 20.54
CA VAL A 45 -6.56 -2.49 19.13
C VAL A 45 -6.02 -1.39 18.21
N ARG A 46 -6.40 -0.13 18.43
CA ARG A 46 -6.01 1.01 17.58
C ARG A 46 -4.50 1.28 17.59
N THR A 47 -3.86 1.22 18.76
CA THR A 47 -2.42 1.52 18.84
C THR A 47 -1.56 0.56 18.00
N PRO A 48 -1.65 -0.77 18.16
CA PRO A 48 -0.92 -1.70 17.30
C PRO A 48 -1.28 -1.58 15.82
N LEU A 49 -2.54 -1.28 15.51
CA LEU A 49 -3.00 -1.09 14.13
C LEU A 49 -2.38 0.16 13.48
N ARG A 50 -2.22 1.25 14.24
CA ARG A 50 -1.51 2.45 13.78
C ARG A 50 -0.03 2.15 13.51
N GLU A 51 0.63 1.39 14.39
CA GLU A 51 2.02 0.96 14.15
C GLU A 51 2.14 0.10 12.89
N LEU A 52 1.24 -0.88 12.71
CA LEU A 52 1.19 -1.69 11.49
C LEU A 52 0.98 -0.83 10.24
N ALA A 53 0.12 0.19 10.32
CA ALA A 53 -0.16 1.10 9.21
C ALA A 53 1.03 2.00 8.82
N LYS A 54 1.99 2.25 9.73
CA LYS A 54 3.24 2.96 9.38
C LYS A 54 4.13 2.11 8.48
N GLU A 55 4.14 0.79 8.68
CA GLU A 55 4.92 -0.14 7.87
C GLU A 55 4.18 -0.53 6.57
N PHE A 56 2.86 -0.69 6.66
CA PHE A 56 1.99 -1.14 5.58
C PHE A 56 0.84 -0.13 5.38
N PRO A 57 1.05 0.92 4.55
CA PRO A 57 0.03 1.91 4.27
C PRO A 57 -1.27 1.25 3.81
N GLY A 58 -2.42 1.71 4.30
CA GLY A 58 -3.72 1.12 3.96
C GLY A 58 -4.19 -0.02 4.86
N SER A 59 -3.36 -0.51 5.80
CA SER A 59 -3.77 -1.57 6.74
C SER A 59 -5.02 -1.23 7.56
N LEU A 60 -5.20 0.05 7.93
CA LEU A 60 -6.42 0.54 8.58
C LEU A 60 -7.65 0.27 7.71
N ARG A 61 -7.58 0.58 6.41
CA ARG A 61 -8.69 0.30 5.49
C ARG A 61 -8.91 -1.19 5.30
N GLU A 62 -7.83 -1.98 5.24
CA GLU A 62 -7.96 -3.43 5.07
C GLU A 62 -8.65 -4.10 6.23
N ILE A 63 -8.32 -3.72 7.46
CA ILE A 63 -8.98 -4.33 8.62
C ILE A 63 -10.48 -4.03 8.64
N ASP A 64 -10.92 -2.90 8.08
CA ASP A 64 -12.34 -2.55 7.99
C ASP A 64 -13.07 -3.35 6.89
N VAL A 65 -12.42 -3.56 5.73
CA VAL A 65 -13.09 -4.14 4.55
C VAL A 65 -12.88 -5.65 4.38
N LEU A 66 -11.87 -6.25 5.03
CA LEU A 66 -11.59 -7.67 4.92
C LEU A 66 -12.26 -8.45 6.05
N SER A 67 -12.98 -9.52 5.68
CA SER A 67 -13.45 -10.52 6.64
C SER A 67 -12.28 -11.33 7.21
N SER A 68 -12.48 -11.94 8.38
CA SER A 68 -11.47 -12.85 8.98
C SER A 68 -11.15 -14.03 8.04
N GLU A 69 -12.15 -14.55 7.33
CA GLU A 69 -11.97 -15.58 6.31
C GLU A 69 -11.04 -15.10 5.18
N ARG A 70 -11.27 -13.90 4.64
CA ARG A 70 -10.42 -13.35 3.57
C ARG A 70 -9.00 -13.06 4.05
N ILE A 71 -8.82 -12.65 5.30
CA ILE A 71 -7.49 -12.49 5.91
C ILE A 71 -6.78 -13.86 5.96
N GLN A 72 -7.47 -14.90 6.43
CA GLN A 72 -6.92 -16.26 6.50
C GLN A 72 -6.58 -16.82 5.11
N GLU A 73 -7.45 -16.63 4.11
CA GLU A 73 -7.18 -17.01 2.72
C GLU A 73 -5.90 -16.34 2.20
N ARG A 74 -5.67 -15.05 2.52
CA ARG A 74 -4.45 -14.33 2.14
C ARG A 74 -3.21 -14.89 2.83
N VAL A 75 -3.29 -15.26 4.11
CA VAL A 75 -2.19 -15.92 4.84
C VAL A 75 -1.83 -17.24 4.15
N THR A 76 -2.82 -18.12 3.95
CA THR A 76 -2.60 -19.44 3.34
C THR A 76 -2.06 -19.34 1.91
N ALA A 77 -2.53 -18.37 1.11
CA ALA A 77 -2.00 -18.16 -0.24
C ALA A 77 -0.50 -17.79 -0.21
N LEU A 78 -0.08 -16.96 0.75
CA LEU A 78 1.32 -16.53 0.90
C LEU A 78 2.23 -17.61 1.52
N GLU A 79 1.68 -18.59 2.22
CA GLU A 79 2.44 -19.73 2.78
C GLU A 79 2.85 -20.75 1.72
N SER A 80 2.08 -20.87 0.64
CA SER A 80 2.28 -21.90 -0.39
C SER A 80 3.66 -21.85 -1.06
N GLY A 81 4.39 -20.73 -0.97
CA GLY A 81 5.69 -20.53 -1.61
C GLY A 81 5.66 -20.59 -3.14
N SER A 82 4.47 -20.60 -3.74
CA SER A 82 4.26 -20.57 -5.18
C SER A 82 4.40 -19.15 -5.74
N GLU A 83 4.19 -19.00 -7.05
CA GLU A 83 4.12 -17.69 -7.70
C GLU A 83 3.13 -16.78 -6.94
N PRO A 84 3.51 -15.53 -6.64
CA PRO A 84 2.66 -14.66 -5.84
C PRO A 84 1.30 -14.46 -6.52
N PRO A 85 0.19 -14.60 -5.80
CA PRO A 85 -1.11 -14.31 -6.39
C PRO A 85 -1.17 -12.83 -6.81
N GLU A 86 -1.91 -12.52 -7.88
CA GLU A 86 -1.96 -11.17 -8.47
C GLU A 86 -2.25 -10.07 -7.44
N TRP A 87 -3.15 -10.32 -6.47
CA TRP A 87 -3.46 -9.34 -5.43
C TRP A 87 -2.25 -9.01 -4.54
N ALA A 88 -1.33 -9.97 -4.33
CA ALA A 88 -0.12 -9.80 -3.53
C ALA A 88 0.90 -8.90 -4.26
N GLU A 89 1.02 -9.05 -5.58
CA GLU A 89 1.85 -8.16 -6.40
C GLU A 89 1.31 -6.73 -6.39
N VAL A 90 -0.01 -6.57 -6.58
CA VAL A 90 -0.64 -5.25 -6.60
C VAL A 90 -0.57 -4.56 -5.23
N ILE A 91 -0.82 -5.28 -4.13
CA ILE A 91 -0.72 -4.69 -2.78
C ILE A 91 0.74 -4.39 -2.41
N HIS A 92 1.70 -5.19 -2.86
CA HIS A 92 3.13 -4.88 -2.72
C HIS A 92 3.46 -3.55 -3.41
N GLY A 93 3.11 -3.43 -4.71
CA GLY A 93 3.30 -2.21 -5.47
C GLY A 93 2.66 -0.99 -4.79
N TYR A 94 1.43 -1.15 -4.32
CA TYR A 94 0.72 -0.10 -3.57
C TYR A 94 1.48 0.33 -2.31
N HIS A 95 1.93 -0.61 -1.46
CA HIS A 95 2.68 -0.28 -0.26
C HIS A 95 3.99 0.43 -0.56
N VAL A 96 4.75 -0.05 -1.54
CA VAL A 96 6.03 0.53 -1.92
C VAL A 96 5.83 1.97 -2.40
N LEU A 97 4.92 2.19 -3.36
CA LEU A 97 4.65 3.52 -3.90
C LEU A 97 4.08 4.49 -2.87
N MET A 98 3.22 4.02 -1.96
CA MET A 98 2.74 4.85 -0.86
C MET A 98 3.86 5.25 0.10
N ARG A 99 4.75 4.32 0.47
CA ARG A 99 5.91 4.62 1.33
C ARG A 99 6.86 5.61 0.68
N VAL A 100 7.18 5.41 -0.61
CA VAL A 100 7.99 6.35 -1.41
C VAL A 100 7.34 7.73 -1.42
N SER A 101 6.04 7.81 -1.74
CA SER A 101 5.32 9.07 -1.84
C SER A 101 5.25 9.82 -0.51
N LEU A 102 4.97 9.11 0.59
CA LEU A 102 4.94 9.70 1.93
C LEU A 102 6.33 10.19 2.35
N TRP A 103 7.38 9.40 2.12
CA TRP A 103 8.75 9.83 2.39
C TRP A 103 9.12 11.06 1.58
N LEU A 104 8.84 11.08 0.26
CA LEU A 104 9.08 12.24 -0.60
C LEU A 104 8.36 13.49 -0.08
N LYS A 105 7.11 13.38 0.40
CA LYS A 105 6.40 14.53 1.01
C LYS A 105 7.19 15.14 2.17
N THR A 106 7.82 14.32 3.01
CA THR A 106 8.64 14.82 4.14
C THR A 106 9.94 15.47 3.69
N GLN A 107 10.49 15.05 2.55
CA GLN A 107 11.74 15.62 2.03
C GLN A 107 11.49 16.91 1.25
N LEU A 108 10.44 16.95 0.43
CA LEU A 108 10.08 18.10 -0.42
C LEU A 108 9.67 19.33 0.39
N SER A 109 9.25 19.17 1.65
CA SER A 109 9.07 20.30 2.57
C SER A 109 10.40 20.95 3.00
N SER A 110 11.54 20.32 2.72
CA SER A 110 12.87 20.75 3.19
C SER A 110 13.93 20.91 2.08
N ARG A 111 13.67 20.40 0.86
CA ARG A 111 14.65 20.25 -0.23
C ARG A 111 13.96 20.39 -1.59
N GLU A 112 14.59 21.08 -2.55
CA GLU A 112 14.03 21.33 -3.91
C GLU A 112 14.70 20.51 -5.03
N ASP A 113 15.67 19.66 -4.72
CA ASP A 113 16.46 18.93 -5.73
C ASP A 113 15.85 17.56 -6.09
N ALA A 114 14.94 17.56 -7.07
CA ALA A 114 14.24 16.35 -7.52
C ALA A 114 15.17 15.25 -8.10
N PRO A 115 16.19 15.55 -8.93
CA PRO A 115 17.18 14.56 -9.37
C PRO A 115 17.85 13.82 -8.21
N ARG A 116 18.34 14.54 -7.20
CA ARG A 116 18.99 13.92 -6.03
C ARG A 116 18.01 13.07 -5.22
N LEU A 117 16.75 13.49 -5.13
CA LEU A 117 15.70 12.69 -4.48
C LEU A 117 15.36 11.43 -5.27
N ALA A 118 15.43 11.45 -6.61
CA ALA A 118 15.22 10.26 -7.43
C ALA A 118 16.28 9.18 -7.15
N GLU A 119 17.56 9.58 -7.10
CA GLU A 119 18.67 8.68 -6.73
C GLU A 119 18.50 8.11 -5.31
N GLU A 120 18.09 8.94 -4.34
CA GLU A 120 17.80 8.47 -2.98
C GLU A 120 16.63 7.48 -2.93
N VAL A 121 15.59 7.68 -3.75
CA VAL A 121 14.45 6.75 -3.85
C VAL A 121 14.90 5.41 -4.39
N GLU A 122 15.69 5.41 -5.46
CA GLU A 122 16.22 4.18 -6.07
C GLU A 122 17.07 3.40 -5.06
N HIS A 123 18.03 4.06 -4.40
CA HIS A 123 18.87 3.41 -3.41
C HIS A 123 18.07 2.86 -2.21
N ARG A 124 17.13 3.65 -1.67
CA ARG A 124 16.42 3.32 -0.42
C ARG A 124 15.27 2.34 -0.61
N PHE A 125 14.53 2.46 -1.71
CA PHE A 125 13.30 1.71 -1.94
C PHE A 125 13.38 0.74 -3.12
N GLN A 126 14.50 0.75 -3.86
CA GLN A 126 14.67 -0.06 -5.08
C GLN A 126 13.58 0.25 -6.13
N VAL A 127 13.16 1.51 -6.20
CA VAL A 127 12.16 2.02 -7.13
C VAL A 127 12.83 3.02 -8.07
N ILE A 128 12.76 2.74 -9.37
CA ILE A 128 13.20 3.72 -10.38
C ILE A 128 12.10 4.76 -10.52
N CYS A 129 12.43 6.03 -10.31
CA CYS A 129 11.47 7.12 -10.23
C CYS A 129 11.98 8.34 -10.99
N ALA A 130 11.21 8.80 -11.98
CA ALA A 130 11.58 9.99 -12.74
C ALA A 130 11.37 11.28 -11.91
N PRO A 131 12.18 12.34 -12.10
CA PRO A 131 11.99 13.63 -11.41
C PRO A 131 10.59 14.24 -11.58
N GLU A 132 9.93 13.99 -12.71
CA GLU A 132 8.56 14.44 -12.99
C GLU A 132 7.56 13.86 -12.00
N TRP A 133 7.71 12.57 -11.65
CA TRP A 133 6.86 11.94 -10.63
C TRP A 133 7.04 12.61 -9.26
N ILE A 134 8.28 12.96 -8.89
CA ILE A 134 8.57 13.66 -7.64
C ILE A 134 7.85 15.01 -7.59
N GLY A 135 7.87 15.76 -8.70
CA GLY A 135 7.10 17.00 -8.84
C GLY A 135 5.59 16.79 -8.64
N ARG A 136 5.04 15.67 -9.14
CA ARG A 136 3.64 15.29 -8.93
C ARG A 136 3.35 14.87 -7.50
N VAL A 137 4.28 14.23 -6.80
CA VAL A 137 4.14 13.95 -5.36
C VAL A 137 4.10 15.25 -4.55
N ALA A 138 4.86 16.28 -4.95
CA ALA A 138 4.81 17.59 -4.31
C ALA A 138 3.39 18.19 -4.39
N LYS A 139 2.78 18.12 -5.58
CA LYS A 139 1.46 18.68 -5.91
C LYS A 139 0.55 17.58 -6.51
N PRO A 140 0.03 16.66 -5.69
CA PRO A 140 -0.72 15.52 -6.19
C PRO A 140 -2.04 15.97 -6.82
N PRO A 141 -2.54 15.27 -7.86
CA PRO A 141 -3.84 15.54 -8.44
C PRO A 141 -4.92 15.57 -7.36
N ARG A 142 -5.72 16.65 -7.32
CA ARG A 142 -6.78 16.88 -6.31
C ARG A 142 -6.28 16.81 -4.85
N GLY A 143 -4.98 16.97 -4.61
CA GLY A 143 -4.38 16.85 -3.29
C GLY A 143 -4.25 15.41 -2.76
N ARG A 144 -4.48 14.37 -3.59
CA ARG A 144 -4.57 12.97 -3.13
C ARG A 144 -3.44 12.10 -3.68
N LEU A 145 -2.54 11.65 -2.81
CA LEU A 145 -1.46 10.71 -3.17
C LEU A 145 -1.99 9.38 -3.71
N ASN A 146 -3.10 8.88 -3.17
CA ASN A 146 -3.70 7.62 -3.64
C ASN A 146 -4.04 7.66 -5.14
N ASP A 147 -4.53 8.79 -5.65
CA ASP A 147 -4.88 8.89 -7.08
C ASP A 147 -3.62 8.75 -7.94
N LEU A 148 -2.52 9.36 -7.51
CA LEU A 148 -1.22 9.26 -8.16
C LEU A 148 -0.69 7.82 -8.10
N VAL A 149 -0.69 7.18 -6.92
CA VAL A 149 -0.25 5.78 -6.77
C VAL A 149 -1.05 4.82 -7.65
N PHE A 150 -2.37 4.95 -7.71
CA PHE A 150 -3.20 4.08 -8.55
C PHE A 150 -2.99 4.32 -10.04
N GLU A 151 -2.58 5.51 -10.46
CA GLU A 151 -2.17 5.78 -11.85
C GLU A 151 -0.90 5.01 -12.21
N ALA A 152 0.11 5.02 -11.34
CA ALA A 152 1.33 4.22 -11.54
C ALA A 152 1.02 2.71 -11.58
N LEU A 153 0.20 2.21 -10.65
CA LEU A 153 -0.23 0.80 -10.67
C LEU A 153 -1.04 0.45 -11.92
N THR A 154 -1.90 1.35 -12.40
CA THR A 154 -2.67 1.17 -13.64
C THR A 154 -1.72 0.99 -14.83
N ALA A 155 -0.67 1.81 -14.91
CA ALA A 155 0.33 1.70 -15.96
C ALA A 155 1.17 0.42 -15.86
N GLN A 156 1.49 -0.02 -14.63
CA GLN A 156 2.28 -1.23 -14.39
C GLN A 156 1.51 -2.52 -14.68
N PHE A 157 0.26 -2.62 -14.22
CA PHE A 157 -0.54 -3.84 -14.29
C PHE A 157 -1.53 -3.87 -15.49
N GLY A 158 -1.65 -2.78 -16.24
CA GLY A 158 -2.55 -2.72 -17.41
C GLY A 158 -4.04 -2.83 -17.08
N ARG A 159 -4.43 -2.62 -15.82
CA ARG A 159 -5.81 -2.70 -15.32
C ARG A 159 -6.32 -1.33 -14.90
N SER A 160 -7.65 -1.15 -14.89
CA SER A 160 -8.22 0.12 -14.43
C SER A 160 -7.94 0.33 -12.94
N ALA A 161 -7.86 1.60 -12.54
CA ALA A 161 -7.70 1.96 -11.13
C ALA A 161 -8.89 1.51 -10.25
N ALA A 162 -10.06 1.24 -10.84
CA ALA A 162 -11.20 0.68 -10.12
C ALA A 162 -11.01 -0.81 -9.83
N ASP A 163 -10.53 -1.57 -10.83
CA ASP A 163 -10.26 -3.00 -10.70
C ASP A 163 -9.15 -3.27 -9.70
N LEU A 164 -8.05 -2.51 -9.78
CA LEU A 164 -6.93 -2.64 -8.84
C LEU A 164 -7.36 -2.31 -7.40
N ARG A 165 -8.22 -1.31 -7.21
CA ARG A 165 -8.81 -1.00 -5.89
C ARG A 165 -9.69 -2.14 -5.40
N ALA A 166 -10.55 -2.70 -6.24
CA ALA A 166 -11.43 -3.81 -5.88
C ALA A 166 -10.64 -5.09 -5.56
N LEU A 167 -9.50 -5.30 -6.22
CA LEU A 167 -8.62 -6.43 -5.98
C LEU A 167 -7.99 -6.40 -4.58
N ILE A 168 -7.46 -5.24 -4.17
CA ILE A 168 -6.71 -5.13 -2.91
C ILE A 168 -7.57 -4.66 -1.73
N PHE A 169 -8.62 -3.86 -1.98
CA PHE A 169 -9.63 -3.40 -1.04
C PHE A 169 -11.04 -3.82 -1.51
N PRO A 170 -11.35 -5.13 -1.52
CA PRO A 170 -12.67 -5.59 -1.93
C PRO A 170 -13.74 -4.94 -1.07
N ARG A 171 -14.89 -4.62 -1.67
CA ARG A 171 -16.05 -4.18 -0.90
C ARG A 171 -16.56 -5.39 -0.11
N GLY A 172 -16.12 -5.53 1.14
CA GLY A 172 -16.69 -6.49 2.07
C GLY A 172 -18.04 -6.01 2.58
N ASN A 173 -18.93 -6.96 2.91
CA ASN A 173 -20.10 -6.72 3.75
C ASN A 173 -19.72 -6.72 5.24
N THR A 174 -18.50 -6.31 5.57
CA THR A 174 -18.02 -6.32 6.95
C THR A 174 -18.51 -5.09 7.69
N GLU A 175 -19.03 -5.30 8.90
CA GLU A 175 -19.23 -4.21 9.84
C GLU A 175 -17.87 -3.53 10.12
N PRO A 176 -17.82 -2.18 10.17
CA PRO A 176 -16.62 -1.46 10.54
C PRO A 176 -16.03 -1.98 11.86
N LEU A 177 -14.71 -2.19 11.90
CA LEU A 177 -14.05 -2.82 13.03
C LEU A 177 -14.24 -2.03 14.34
N LEU A 178 -14.28 -0.72 14.20
CA LEU A 178 -14.52 0.24 15.26
C LEU A 178 -15.64 1.10 14.68
N GLY A 179 -16.86 0.98 15.19
CA GLY A 179 -18.00 1.79 14.69
C GLY A 179 -17.65 3.29 14.62
N ASP A 180 -18.49 4.08 13.94
CA ASP A 180 -18.33 5.54 13.71
C ASP A 180 -18.32 6.41 15.00
N GLY A 181 -17.89 5.88 16.14
CA GLY A 181 -17.61 6.61 17.37
C GLY A 181 -16.20 7.20 17.36
N ALA A 182 -16.03 8.30 16.64
CA ALA A 182 -15.04 9.34 16.93
C ALA A 182 -15.46 10.63 16.20
N ASP A 183 -16.28 11.44 16.88
CA ASP A 183 -16.21 12.90 16.73
C ASP A 183 -14.79 13.40 17.08
#